data_AF-A0AAU6PYW6-F1
#
_entry.id   AF-A0AAU6PYW6-F1
#
_cell.length_a   1.000
_cell.length_b   1.000
_cell.length_c   1.000
_cell.angle_alpha   90.00
_cell.angle_beta   90.00
_cell.angle_gamma   90.00
#
_symmetry.space_group_name_H-M   'P 1'
#
loop_
_entity.id
_entity.type
_entity.pdbx_description
1 polymer ?
#
loop_
_entity_poly.entity_id
_entity_poly.type
_entity_poly.pdbx_seq_one_letter_code
_entity_poly.pdbx_strand_id
1 'polypeptide(L)'
;MMDIFNMLGGMGQAQQQVSNQLGTDPRQTEAALEAAVPLLLGAMTRNATQPGGLDALAAAVSQHDDSAMLGFQQGQMPDLNEGQKILGHVFGGQQQAAANAISQRAGINPQMAMQLLMMVAPLILSYLSNRSRSQGGQMGGGMGLPGGMGGTMGGGLGSILGGLLGGGMAGGAAGGLGSVLGGMLGGGQPQAQPYQQPQSGGGAMFPGFPGGQTQPQQSQMGGQMGQGGDLLGTLNRTLDRDGDGNALDDLIGMFGGRR
;
A
#
# COMPACT_ATOMS: atom_id res chain seq x y z
N MET A 1 28.99 10.16 -11.28
CA MET A 1 28.42 11.23 -10.41
C MET A 1 27.73 12.36 -11.20
N MET A 2 27.89 12.44 -12.53
CA MET A 2 27.14 13.38 -13.39
C MET A 2 25.67 12.98 -13.63
N ASP A 3 25.32 11.71 -13.38
CA ASP A 3 24.01 11.17 -13.77
C ASP A 3 22.87 11.58 -12.85
N ILE A 4 23.15 11.80 -11.56
CA ILE A 4 22.15 12.26 -10.59
C ILE A 4 21.74 13.70 -10.88
N PHE A 5 22.66 14.55 -11.33
CA PHE A 5 22.34 15.93 -11.69
C PHE A 5 21.52 16.02 -12.99
N ASN A 6 21.78 15.14 -13.97
CA ASN A 6 20.95 15.06 -15.18
C ASN A 6 19.57 14.41 -14.91
N MET A 7 19.50 13.44 -14.00
CA MET A 7 18.24 12.78 -13.63
C MET A 7 17.36 13.66 -12.73
N LEU A 8 17.96 14.39 -11.78
CA LEU A 8 17.27 15.38 -10.95
C LEU A 8 16.92 16.64 -11.77
N GLY A 9 17.79 17.03 -12.72
CA GLY A 9 17.53 18.10 -13.68
C GLY A 9 16.35 17.78 -14.60
N GLY A 10 16.27 16.55 -15.12
CA GLY A 10 15.15 16.09 -15.94
C GLY A 10 13.82 16.07 -15.17
N MET A 11 13.84 15.68 -13.90
CA MET A 11 12.63 15.66 -13.06
C MET A 11 12.18 17.08 -12.67
N GLY A 12 13.13 17.98 -12.37
CA GLY A 12 12.83 19.40 -12.12
C GLY A 12 12.30 20.13 -13.37
N GLN A 13 12.84 19.83 -14.55
CA GLN A 13 12.35 20.38 -15.82
C GLN A 13 10.95 19.85 -16.16
N ALA A 14 10.70 18.56 -15.97
CA ALA A 14 9.38 17.96 -16.10
C ALA A 14 8.35 18.63 -15.17
N GLN A 15 8.69 18.82 -13.89
CA GLN A 15 7.81 19.48 -12.93
C GLN A 15 7.52 20.93 -13.33
N GLN A 16 8.54 21.67 -13.79
CA GLN A 16 8.38 23.05 -14.27
C GLN A 16 7.53 23.13 -15.54
N GLN A 17 7.67 22.17 -16.45
CA GLN A 17 6.85 22.11 -17.65
C GLN A 17 5.37 21.84 -17.31
N VAL A 18 5.11 20.89 -16.42
CA VAL A 18 3.75 20.59 -15.95
C VAL A 18 3.15 21.77 -15.20
N SER A 19 3.92 22.43 -14.31
CA SER A 19 3.47 23.61 -13.57
C SER A 19 3.13 24.77 -14.50
N ASN A 20 3.97 25.04 -15.50
CA ASN A 20 3.74 26.10 -16.48
C ASN A 20 2.52 25.81 -17.36
N GLN A 21 2.30 24.55 -17.72
CA GLN A 21 1.18 24.13 -18.55
C GLN A 21 -0.16 24.19 -17.81
N LEU A 22 -0.16 23.85 -16.52
CA LEU A 22 -1.35 23.88 -15.67
C LEU A 22 -1.58 25.25 -15.02
N GLY A 23 -0.59 26.14 -15.04
CA GLY A 23 -0.65 27.41 -14.31
C GLY A 23 -0.68 27.23 -12.80
N THR A 24 -0.05 26.16 -12.29
CA THR A 24 0.01 25.81 -10.86
C THR A 24 1.39 26.04 -10.29
N ASP A 25 1.49 26.25 -8.98
CA ASP A 25 2.81 26.32 -8.33
C ASP A 25 3.45 24.93 -8.19
N PRO A 26 4.79 24.81 -8.16
CA PRO A 26 5.48 23.52 -8.06
C PRO A 26 4.99 22.62 -6.91
N ARG A 27 4.66 23.22 -5.76
CA ARG A 27 4.13 22.51 -4.57
C ARG A 27 2.73 21.94 -4.80
N GLN A 28 1.88 22.68 -5.52
CA GLN A 28 0.53 22.21 -5.86
C GLN A 28 0.60 21.08 -6.88
N THR A 29 1.49 21.19 -7.87
CA THR A 29 1.74 20.13 -8.84
C THR A 29 2.24 18.86 -8.16
N GLU A 30 3.17 18.97 -7.22
CA GLU A 30 3.69 17.84 -6.44
C GLU A 30 2.58 17.15 -5.63
N ALA A 31 1.82 17.92 -4.85
CA ALA A 31 0.68 17.39 -4.08
C ALA A 31 -0.39 16.74 -4.99
N ALA A 32 -0.60 17.29 -6.19
CA ALA A 32 -1.52 16.71 -7.16
C ALA A 32 -1.02 15.37 -7.71
N LEU A 33 0.28 15.27 -8.03
CA LEU A 33 0.91 14.02 -8.47
C LEU A 33 0.86 12.95 -7.38
N GLU A 34 1.17 13.31 -6.13
CA GLU A 34 1.09 12.42 -4.97
C GLU A 34 -0.32 11.86 -4.74
N ALA A 35 -1.36 12.65 -5.05
CA ALA A 35 -2.74 12.19 -5.00
C ALA A 35 -3.15 11.38 -6.25
N ALA A 36 -2.71 11.81 -7.44
CA ALA A 36 -3.14 11.26 -8.72
C ALA A 36 -2.58 9.87 -9.00
N VAL A 37 -1.29 9.66 -8.75
CA VAL A 37 -0.60 8.38 -9.03
C VAL A 37 -1.27 7.19 -8.32
N PRO A 38 -1.46 7.19 -6.99
CA PRO A 38 -2.08 6.05 -6.32
C PRO A 38 -3.55 5.87 -6.74
N LEU A 39 -4.25 6.96 -7.04
CA LEU A 39 -5.64 6.93 -7.48
C LEU A 39 -5.77 6.28 -8.87
N LEU A 40 -4.90 6.64 -9.81
CA LEU A 40 -4.80 6.02 -11.15
C LEU A 40 -4.46 4.53 -11.04
N LEU A 41 -3.44 4.18 -10.25
CA LEU A 41 -3.00 2.80 -10.09
C LEU A 41 -4.08 1.92 -9.45
N GLY A 42 -4.79 2.46 -8.45
CA GLY A 42 -5.91 1.78 -7.81
C GLY A 42 -7.08 1.55 -8.77
N ALA A 43 -7.40 2.52 -9.62
CA ALA A 43 -8.45 2.36 -10.63
C ALA A 43 -8.05 1.37 -11.73
N MET A 44 -6.81 1.42 -12.23
CA MET A 44 -6.29 0.42 -13.18
C MET A 44 -6.32 -0.99 -12.59
N THR A 45 -5.92 -1.14 -11.32
CA THR A 45 -5.96 -2.44 -10.61
C THR A 45 -7.39 -2.94 -10.48
N ARG A 46 -8.34 -2.07 -10.12
CA ARG A 46 -9.77 -2.40 -10.06
C ARG A 46 -10.33 -2.81 -11.43
N ASN A 47 -9.87 -2.18 -12.50
CA ASN A 47 -10.33 -2.54 -13.85
C ASN A 47 -9.73 -3.87 -14.28
N ALA A 48 -8.46 -4.13 -13.94
CA ALA A 48 -7.81 -5.41 -14.20
C ALA A 48 -8.57 -6.60 -13.57
N THR A 49 -9.19 -6.42 -12.39
CA THR A 49 -9.97 -7.51 -11.77
C THR A 49 -11.33 -7.77 -12.42
N GLN A 50 -11.77 -6.94 -13.38
CA GLN A 50 -13.01 -7.16 -14.11
C GLN A 50 -12.82 -8.16 -15.27
N PRO A 51 -13.90 -8.83 -15.72
CA PRO A 51 -13.83 -9.73 -16.88
C PRO A 51 -13.26 -9.03 -18.13
N GLY A 52 -12.18 -9.56 -18.70
CA GLY A 52 -11.47 -8.97 -19.84
C GLY A 52 -10.66 -7.70 -19.52
N GLY A 53 -10.67 -7.23 -18.27
CA GLY A 53 -9.97 -6.01 -17.87
C GLY A 53 -8.45 -6.14 -17.88
N LEU A 54 -7.92 -7.33 -17.53
CA LEU A 54 -6.49 -7.63 -17.69
C LEU A 54 -6.04 -7.54 -19.15
N ASP A 55 -6.82 -8.10 -20.08
CA ASP A 55 -6.49 -8.06 -21.52
C ASP A 55 -6.55 -6.63 -22.06
N ALA A 56 -7.56 -5.85 -21.64
CA ALA A 56 -7.68 -4.45 -21.99
C ALA A 56 -6.49 -3.62 -21.47
N LEU A 57 -6.07 -3.86 -20.22
CA LEU A 57 -4.89 -3.22 -19.64
C LEU A 57 -3.61 -3.66 -20.36
N ALA A 58 -3.48 -4.94 -20.72
CA ALA A 58 -2.34 -5.46 -21.47
C ALA A 58 -2.24 -4.86 -22.88
N ALA A 59 -3.38 -4.66 -23.54
CA ALA A 59 -3.45 -3.98 -24.83
C ALA A 59 -3.03 -2.52 -24.71
N ALA A 60 -3.55 -1.80 -23.71
CA ALA A 60 -3.16 -0.41 -23.44
C ALA A 60 -1.66 -0.31 -23.15
N VAL A 61 -1.14 -1.11 -22.24
CA VAL A 61 0.30 -1.14 -21.91
C VAL A 61 1.16 -1.49 -23.13
N SER A 62 0.71 -2.39 -24.00
CA SER A 62 1.43 -2.73 -25.24
C SER A 62 1.41 -1.59 -26.26
N GLN A 63 0.31 -0.84 -26.33
CA GLN A 63 0.13 0.28 -27.26
C GLN A 63 0.87 1.55 -26.82
N HIS A 64 1.02 1.76 -25.51
CA HIS A 64 1.77 2.88 -24.96
C HIS A 64 3.22 2.46 -24.66
N ASP A 65 4.09 2.60 -25.64
CA ASP A 65 5.53 2.40 -25.51
C ASP A 65 6.18 3.45 -24.58
N ASP A 66 7.50 3.34 -24.35
CA ASP A 66 8.31 4.32 -23.59
C ASP A 66 8.34 5.72 -24.25
N SER A 67 7.81 5.85 -25.47
CA SER A 67 7.75 7.09 -26.28
C SER A 67 7.17 8.29 -25.54
N ALA A 68 6.11 8.12 -24.75
CA ALA A 68 5.51 9.25 -24.02
C ALA A 68 6.42 9.74 -22.90
N MET A 69 7.13 8.84 -22.22
CA MET A 69 8.10 9.18 -21.18
C MET A 69 9.33 9.87 -21.78
N LEU A 70 9.89 9.32 -22.86
CA LEU A 70 11.03 9.91 -23.57
C LEU A 70 10.68 11.25 -24.22
N GLY A 71 9.47 11.36 -24.79
CA GLY A 71 8.94 12.61 -25.31
C GLY A 71 8.88 13.66 -24.21
N PHE A 72 8.30 13.31 -23.07
CA PHE A 72 8.20 14.18 -21.91
C PHE A 72 9.56 14.63 -21.36
N GLN A 73 10.53 13.73 -21.28
CA GLN A 73 11.91 14.08 -20.91
C GLN A 73 12.59 15.03 -21.91
N GLN A 74 12.21 14.96 -23.19
CA GLN A 74 12.66 15.87 -24.25
C GLN A 74 11.83 17.17 -24.32
N GLY A 75 10.89 17.37 -23.40
CA GLY A 75 10.01 18.54 -23.36
C GLY A 75 8.79 18.47 -24.29
N GLN A 76 8.48 17.29 -24.82
CA GLN A 76 7.24 17.05 -25.57
C GLN A 76 6.12 16.67 -24.60
N MET A 77 5.01 17.41 -24.66
CA MET A 77 3.86 17.10 -23.82
C MET A 77 3.10 15.86 -24.32
N PRO A 78 2.59 15.01 -23.43
CA PRO A 78 1.66 13.94 -23.79
C PRO A 78 0.40 14.48 -24.48
N ASP A 79 -0.16 13.73 -25.42
CA ASP A 79 -1.42 14.11 -26.07
C ASP A 79 -2.57 14.07 -25.06
N LEU A 80 -3.18 15.24 -24.84
CA LEU A 80 -4.31 15.39 -23.93
C LEU A 80 -5.55 14.58 -24.38
N ASN A 81 -5.76 14.40 -25.68
CA ASN A 81 -6.88 13.60 -26.20
C ASN A 81 -6.69 12.11 -25.89
N GLU A 82 -5.45 11.63 -26.02
CA GLU A 82 -5.05 10.28 -25.63
C GLU A 82 -5.22 10.09 -24.12
N GLY A 83 -4.75 11.06 -23.34
CA GLY A 83 -4.98 11.14 -21.90
C GLY A 83 -6.46 11.01 -21.53
N GLN A 84 -7.34 11.75 -22.21
CA GLN A 84 -8.79 11.67 -21.97
C GLN A 84 -9.36 10.28 -22.22
N LYS A 85 -8.94 9.61 -23.30
CA LYS A 85 -9.37 8.25 -23.62
C LYS A 85 -8.92 7.26 -22.56
N ILE A 86 -7.67 7.36 -22.11
CA ILE A 86 -7.13 6.53 -21.03
C ILE A 86 -7.95 6.74 -19.76
N LEU A 87 -8.22 7.98 -19.36
CA LEU A 87 -9.07 8.27 -18.20
C LEU A 87 -10.49 7.73 -18.38
N GLY A 88 -11.01 7.69 -19.61
CA GLY A 88 -12.27 7.04 -19.97
C GLY A 88 -12.29 5.57 -19.60
N HIS A 89 -11.23 4.85 -19.95
CA HIS A 89 -11.10 3.44 -19.60
C HIS A 89 -10.77 3.23 -18.12
N VAL A 90 -9.94 4.08 -17.52
CA VAL A 90 -9.47 3.93 -16.13
C VAL A 90 -10.57 4.28 -15.12
N PHE A 91 -11.25 5.41 -15.29
CA PHE A 91 -12.25 5.88 -14.32
C PHE A 91 -13.69 5.69 -14.80
N GLY A 92 -13.94 5.46 -16.09
CA GLY A 92 -15.29 5.44 -16.63
C GLY A 92 -16.04 6.73 -16.29
N GLY A 93 -17.20 6.60 -15.64
CA GLY A 93 -17.99 7.74 -15.16
C GLY A 93 -17.42 8.48 -13.94
N GLN A 94 -16.32 8.02 -13.34
CA GLN A 94 -15.76 8.59 -12.09
C GLN A 94 -14.67 9.64 -12.30
N GLN A 95 -14.42 10.08 -13.53
CA GLN A 95 -13.37 11.07 -13.84
C GLN A 95 -13.52 12.37 -13.02
N GLN A 96 -14.74 12.88 -12.93
CA GLN A 96 -15.03 14.10 -12.16
C GLN A 96 -14.80 13.89 -10.66
N ALA A 97 -15.14 12.71 -10.12
CA ALA A 97 -14.88 12.36 -8.74
C ALA A 97 -13.36 12.27 -8.45
N ALA A 98 -12.60 11.66 -9.36
CA ALA A 98 -11.14 11.59 -9.28
C ALA A 98 -10.50 12.99 -9.31
N ALA A 99 -10.93 13.85 -10.24
CA ALA A 99 -10.46 15.22 -10.34
C ALA A 99 -10.79 16.04 -9.08
N ASN A 100 -11.98 15.88 -8.52
CA ASN A 100 -12.38 16.54 -7.27
C ASN A 100 -11.54 16.08 -6.07
N ALA A 101 -11.25 14.77 -5.96
CA ALA A 101 -10.41 14.24 -4.89
C ALA A 101 -8.99 14.82 -4.92
N ILE A 102 -8.41 14.96 -6.12
CA ILE A 102 -7.09 15.58 -6.33
C ILE A 102 -7.16 17.08 -6.05
N SER A 103 -8.19 17.77 -6.55
CA SER A 103 -8.42 19.19 -6.33
C SER A 103 -8.44 19.54 -4.83
N GLN A 104 -9.17 18.75 -4.03
CA GLN A 104 -9.25 18.95 -2.58
C GLN A 104 -7.90 18.73 -1.87
N ARG A 105 -7.12 17.73 -2.31
CA ARG A 105 -5.81 17.45 -1.71
C ARG A 105 -4.74 18.47 -2.10
N ALA A 106 -4.68 18.83 -3.37
CA ALA A 106 -3.62 19.67 -3.91
C ALA A 106 -3.94 21.18 -3.87
N GLY A 107 -5.18 21.55 -3.52
CA GLY A 107 -5.62 22.94 -3.52
C GLY A 107 -5.64 23.56 -4.93
N ILE A 108 -5.82 22.76 -5.97
CA ILE A 108 -5.94 23.20 -7.37
C ILE A 108 -7.39 23.11 -7.82
N ASN A 109 -7.76 23.82 -8.89
CA ASN A 109 -9.11 23.71 -9.41
C ASN A 109 -9.36 22.31 -10.05
N PRO A 110 -10.62 21.83 -10.11
CA PRO A 110 -10.93 20.51 -10.68
C PRO A 110 -10.55 20.36 -12.16
N GLN A 111 -10.55 21.45 -12.92
CA GLN A 111 -10.17 21.46 -14.34
C GLN A 111 -8.67 21.16 -14.53
N MET A 112 -7.82 21.78 -13.72
CA MET A 112 -6.37 21.56 -13.66
C MET A 112 -6.08 20.14 -13.16
N ALA A 113 -6.82 19.67 -12.17
CA ALA A 113 -6.71 18.28 -11.71
C ALA A 113 -7.05 17.28 -12.83
N MET A 114 -8.08 17.55 -13.63
CA MET A 114 -8.42 16.73 -14.79
C MET A 114 -7.32 16.77 -15.87
N GLN A 115 -6.79 17.96 -16.18
CA GLN A 115 -5.68 18.09 -17.14
C GLN A 115 -4.40 17.38 -16.66
N LEU A 116 -4.11 17.44 -15.36
CA LEU A 116 -3.01 16.71 -14.75
C LEU A 116 -3.20 15.20 -14.89
N LEU A 117 -4.39 14.69 -14.57
CA LEU A 117 -4.73 13.28 -14.79
C LEU A 117 -4.53 12.87 -16.27
N MET A 118 -4.93 13.72 -17.22
CA MET A 118 -4.78 13.45 -18.65
C MET A 118 -3.31 13.37 -19.07
N MET A 119 -2.43 14.17 -18.49
CA MET A 119 -0.98 14.09 -18.76
C MET A 119 -0.32 12.90 -18.06
N VAL A 120 -0.72 12.60 -16.83
CA VAL A 120 -0.06 11.59 -15.99
C VAL A 120 -0.44 10.17 -16.43
N ALA A 121 -1.67 9.96 -16.89
CA ALA A 121 -2.13 8.62 -17.25
C ALA A 121 -1.31 7.93 -18.37
N PRO A 122 -0.98 8.58 -19.50
CA PRO A 122 -0.07 8.02 -20.50
C PRO A 122 1.32 7.70 -19.93
N LEU A 123 1.88 8.57 -19.08
CA LEU A 123 3.21 8.38 -18.50
C LEU A 123 3.26 7.14 -17.60
N ILE A 124 2.21 6.88 -16.83
CA ILE A 124 2.08 5.66 -16.02
C ILE A 124 2.01 4.43 -16.93
N LEU A 125 1.24 4.47 -18.01
CA LEU A 125 1.15 3.34 -18.95
C LEU A 125 2.49 3.06 -19.65
N SER A 126 3.20 4.10 -20.10
CA SER A 126 4.56 3.97 -20.64
C SER A 126 5.53 3.36 -19.63
N TYR A 127 5.47 3.79 -18.37
CA TYR A 127 6.29 3.21 -17.31
C TYR A 127 5.98 1.73 -17.07
N LEU A 128 4.69 1.37 -17.02
CA LEU A 128 4.24 -0.02 -16.88
C LEU A 128 4.65 -0.88 -18.09
N SER A 129 4.64 -0.30 -19.29
CA SER A 129 5.08 -0.96 -20.53
C SER A 129 6.55 -1.30 -20.47
N ASN A 130 7.38 -0.33 -20.10
CA ASN A 130 8.81 -0.54 -19.94
C ASN A 130 9.10 -1.58 -18.84
N ARG A 131 8.38 -1.52 -17.71
CA ARG A 131 8.54 -2.50 -16.64
C ARG A 131 8.12 -3.91 -17.06
N SER A 132 7.00 -4.04 -17.77
CA SER A 132 6.51 -5.32 -18.30
C SER A 132 7.49 -5.93 -19.31
N ARG A 133 7.99 -5.11 -20.25
CA ARG A 133 8.99 -5.53 -21.25
C ARG A 133 10.33 -5.87 -20.64
N SER A 134 10.79 -5.09 -19.66
CA SER A 134 12.05 -5.37 -18.95
C SER A 134 11.99 -6.69 -18.18
N GLN A 135 10.84 -7.02 -17.58
CA GLN A 135 10.63 -8.31 -16.91
C GLN A 135 10.46 -9.47 -17.90
N GLY A 136 9.71 -9.27 -18.99
CA GLY A 136 9.55 -10.27 -20.05
C GLY A 136 10.85 -10.52 -20.85
N GLY A 137 11.70 -9.51 -20.99
CA GLY A 137 12.99 -9.57 -21.65
C GLY A 137 14.11 -10.19 -20.81
N GLN A 138 14.00 -10.15 -19.47
CA GLN A 138 14.94 -10.86 -18.59
C GLN A 138 14.75 -12.38 -18.59
N MET A 139 13.61 -12.88 -19.11
CA MET A 139 13.40 -14.29 -19.44
C MET A 139 13.62 -14.60 -20.94
N GLY A 140 14.11 -13.63 -21.72
CA GLY A 140 14.43 -13.78 -23.14
C GLY A 140 15.94 -13.83 -23.46
N GLY A 141 16.80 -13.86 -22.44
CA GLY A 141 18.26 -13.72 -22.60
C GLY A 141 19.13 -14.83 -22.01
N GLY A 142 18.57 -15.86 -21.38
CA GLY A 142 19.42 -16.90 -20.78
C GLY A 142 18.67 -18.09 -20.22
N MET A 143 19.02 -19.26 -20.75
CA MET A 143 18.73 -20.60 -20.23
C MET A 143 17.31 -21.13 -20.52
N GLY A 144 17.26 -22.05 -21.49
CA GLY A 144 16.05 -22.73 -21.90
C GLY A 144 15.41 -23.58 -20.81
N LEU A 145 14.09 -23.51 -20.74
CA LEU A 145 13.24 -24.62 -20.33
C LEU A 145 12.53 -25.14 -21.59
N PRO A 146 12.92 -26.30 -22.15
CA PRO A 146 12.16 -26.95 -23.20
C PRO A 146 11.05 -27.79 -22.55
N GLY A 147 9.85 -27.24 -22.44
CA GLY A 147 8.68 -28.00 -21.99
C GLY A 147 7.67 -27.16 -21.22
N GLY A 148 6.85 -26.40 -21.94
CA GLY A 148 5.80 -25.58 -21.33
C GLY A 148 4.95 -24.91 -22.39
N MET A 149 4.00 -25.66 -22.90
CA MET A 149 3.03 -25.29 -23.93
C MET A 149 2.17 -24.09 -23.50
N GLY A 150 2.20 -23.00 -24.29
CA GLY A 150 1.14 -21.98 -24.39
C GLY A 150 0.94 -21.05 -23.19
N GLY A 151 1.38 -19.79 -23.32
CA GLY A 151 1.09 -18.77 -22.31
C GLY A 151 1.37 -17.36 -22.81
N THR A 152 0.41 -16.83 -23.57
CA THR A 152 -0.03 -15.42 -23.62
C THR A 152 0.90 -14.35 -23.03
N MET A 153 1.11 -13.29 -23.83
CA MET A 153 1.70 -11.96 -23.55
C MET A 153 1.26 -11.26 -22.23
N GLY A 154 0.40 -11.87 -21.41
CA GLY A 154 -0.05 -11.39 -20.10
C GLY A 154 0.79 -11.82 -18.89
N GLY A 155 1.85 -12.63 -19.06
CA GLY A 155 2.67 -13.12 -17.93
C GLY A 155 3.38 -12.04 -17.11
N GLY A 156 3.93 -11.01 -17.75
CA GLY A 156 4.67 -9.94 -17.08
C GLY A 156 3.79 -8.91 -16.37
N LEU A 157 2.59 -8.64 -16.90
CA LEU A 157 1.63 -7.76 -16.23
C LEU A 157 0.89 -8.50 -15.11
N GLY A 158 0.53 -9.76 -15.35
CA GLY A 158 -0.07 -10.62 -14.34
C GLY A 158 0.83 -10.84 -13.13
N SER A 159 2.16 -10.89 -13.30
CA SER A 159 3.10 -10.95 -12.16
C SER A 159 3.23 -9.61 -11.42
N ILE A 160 3.20 -8.47 -12.11
CA ILE A 160 3.25 -7.14 -11.49
C ILE A 160 1.97 -6.87 -10.70
N LEU A 161 0.81 -7.06 -11.32
CA LEU A 161 -0.50 -6.93 -10.69
C LEU A 161 -0.70 -8.00 -9.61
N GLY A 162 -0.27 -9.23 -9.86
CA GLY A 162 -0.30 -10.33 -8.89
C GLY A 162 0.63 -10.08 -7.71
N GLY A 163 1.76 -9.42 -7.89
CA GLY A 163 2.62 -8.97 -6.78
C GLY A 163 1.98 -7.84 -5.97
N LEU A 164 1.28 -6.91 -6.64
CA LEU A 164 0.59 -5.81 -5.98
C LEU A 164 -0.68 -6.26 -5.24
N LEU A 165 -1.46 -7.18 -5.84
CA LEU A 165 -2.77 -7.63 -5.35
C LEU A 165 -2.69 -8.91 -4.52
N GLY A 166 -1.77 -9.81 -4.86
CA GLY A 166 -1.66 -11.17 -4.34
C GLY A 166 -0.45 -11.43 -3.44
N GLY A 167 0.40 -10.43 -3.18
CA GLY A 167 1.55 -10.54 -2.24
C GLY A 167 1.19 -10.72 -0.76
N GLY A 168 -0.03 -11.18 -0.45
CA GLY A 168 -0.55 -11.37 0.91
C GLY A 168 -0.71 -12.82 1.38
N MET A 169 -0.33 -13.85 0.59
CA MET A 169 -0.55 -15.26 1.04
C MET A 169 0.53 -16.29 0.65
N ALA A 170 1.53 -15.96 -0.14
CA ALA A 170 2.63 -16.88 -0.46
C ALA A 170 3.97 -16.19 -0.15
N GLY A 171 4.71 -16.76 0.81
CA GLY A 171 5.83 -16.11 1.48
C GLY A 171 6.97 -15.63 0.57
N GLY A 172 7.65 -14.58 1.05
CA GLY A 172 8.94 -14.14 0.52
C GLY A 172 8.99 -12.65 0.17
N ALA A 173 9.49 -11.83 1.10
CA ALA A 173 10.22 -10.58 0.88
C ALA A 173 9.88 -9.72 -0.37
N ALA A 174 8.78 -8.96 -0.33
CA ALA A 174 8.64 -7.70 -1.07
C ALA A 174 7.49 -6.87 -0.48
N GLY A 175 7.82 -5.73 0.16
CA GLY A 175 6.83 -4.82 0.71
C GLY A 175 5.99 -4.17 -0.39
N GLY A 176 4.76 -4.67 -0.59
CA GLY A 176 3.75 -4.08 -1.45
C GLY A 176 2.67 -3.38 -0.64
N LEU A 177 2.13 -2.28 -1.17
CA LEU A 177 1.09 -1.40 -0.61
C LEU A 177 -0.16 -2.12 -0.03
N GLY A 178 -0.36 -3.41 -0.34
CA GLY A 178 -1.38 -4.26 0.27
C GLY A 178 -1.21 -4.49 1.78
N SER A 179 0.02 -4.45 2.32
CA SER A 179 0.25 -4.57 3.76
C SER A 179 -0.12 -3.29 4.52
N VAL A 180 0.02 -2.12 3.89
CA VAL A 180 -0.34 -0.82 4.46
C VAL A 180 -1.86 -0.61 4.45
N LEU A 181 -2.53 -0.99 3.35
CA LEU A 181 -3.99 -0.95 3.25
C LEU A 181 -4.67 -2.05 4.07
N GLY A 182 -4.10 -3.27 4.12
CA GLY A 182 -4.60 -4.36 4.95
C GLY A 182 -4.38 -4.13 6.44
N GLY A 183 -3.24 -3.54 6.82
CA GLY A 183 -2.92 -3.24 8.22
C GLY A 183 -3.75 -2.07 8.79
N MET A 184 -4.18 -1.13 7.95
CA MET A 184 -4.95 0.05 8.39
C MET A 184 -6.48 -0.15 8.31
N LEU A 185 -6.97 -1.06 7.46
CA LEU A 185 -8.41 -1.30 7.25
C LEU A 185 -8.91 -2.64 7.84
N GLY A 186 -8.02 -3.46 8.41
CA GLY A 186 -8.35 -4.77 8.99
C GLY A 186 -8.41 -4.81 10.53
N GLY A 187 -8.44 -3.65 11.19
CA GLY A 187 -8.47 -3.57 12.65
C GLY A 187 -9.86 -3.83 13.23
N GLY A 188 -10.06 -5.02 13.83
CA GLY A 188 -11.20 -5.26 14.71
C GLY A 188 -11.64 -6.72 14.80
N GLN A 189 -10.80 -7.62 15.30
CA GLN A 189 -11.31 -8.85 15.92
C GLN A 189 -11.63 -8.56 17.40
N PRO A 190 -12.91 -8.55 17.82
CA PRO A 190 -13.24 -8.52 19.24
C PRO A 190 -12.88 -9.87 19.87
N GLN A 191 -11.89 -9.85 20.76
CA GLN A 191 -11.68 -10.93 21.72
C GLN A 191 -12.84 -10.92 22.71
N ALA A 192 -13.74 -11.90 22.59
CA ALA A 192 -14.81 -12.13 23.53
C ALA A 192 -14.24 -12.59 24.88
N GLN A 193 -14.41 -11.76 25.91
CA GLN A 193 -14.17 -12.13 27.31
C GLN A 193 -15.30 -13.04 27.82
N PRO A 194 -15.02 -14.11 28.57
CA PRO A 194 -16.06 -14.88 29.25
C PRO A 194 -16.50 -14.15 30.53
N TYR A 195 -17.79 -13.81 30.61
CA TYR A 195 -18.42 -13.24 31.80
C TYR A 195 -18.45 -14.26 32.96
N GLN A 196 -17.90 -13.86 34.11
CA GLN A 196 -18.11 -14.52 35.39
C GLN A 196 -19.49 -14.13 35.95
N GLN A 197 -20.32 -15.12 36.30
CA GLN A 197 -21.61 -14.93 36.97
C GLN A 197 -21.39 -14.61 38.46
N PRO A 198 -22.12 -13.63 39.04
CA PRO A 198 -22.20 -13.46 40.48
C PRO A 198 -23.37 -14.31 41.03
N GLN A 199 -23.05 -15.35 41.81
CA GLN A 199 -24.06 -16.16 42.50
C GLN A 199 -24.45 -15.48 43.81
N SER A 200 -25.71 -15.05 43.88
CA SER A 200 -26.38 -14.47 45.03
C SER A 200 -26.82 -15.56 46.01
N GLY A 201 -26.96 -15.16 47.27
CA GLY A 201 -26.88 -16.06 48.42
C GLY A 201 -28.12 -16.89 48.73
N GLY A 202 -27.87 -17.89 49.60
CA GLY A 202 -28.78 -18.26 50.67
C GLY A 202 -29.41 -19.64 50.56
N GLY A 203 -29.07 -20.54 51.50
CA GLY A 203 -30.01 -21.59 51.92
C GLY A 203 -29.41 -22.94 52.33
N ALA A 204 -29.31 -23.12 53.65
CA ALA A 204 -29.54 -24.35 54.43
C ALA A 204 -28.66 -25.61 54.25
N MET A 205 -27.96 -25.86 55.36
CA MET A 205 -27.40 -27.10 55.91
C MET A 205 -28.16 -28.41 55.60
N PHE A 206 -27.41 -29.47 55.28
CA PHE A 206 -27.73 -30.85 55.68
C PHE A 206 -26.44 -31.69 55.90
N PRO A 207 -26.32 -32.50 56.97
CA PRO A 207 -25.07 -33.16 57.35
C PRO A 207 -24.99 -34.63 56.90
N GLY A 208 -23.75 -35.10 56.69
CA GLY A 208 -23.39 -36.52 56.76
C GLY A 208 -23.04 -37.17 55.42
N PHE A 209 -21.76 -37.48 55.20
CA PHE A 209 -21.17 -38.84 55.20
C PHE A 209 -19.66 -38.76 54.85
N PRO A 210 -18.80 -39.65 55.38
CA PRO A 210 -17.35 -39.50 55.38
C PRO A 210 -16.62 -40.40 54.36
N GLY A 211 -15.42 -39.99 53.91
CA GLY A 211 -14.36 -40.92 53.52
C GLY A 211 -13.66 -40.70 52.16
N GLY A 212 -12.32 -40.62 52.21
CA GLY A 212 -11.38 -40.76 51.08
C GLY A 212 -10.56 -39.48 50.79
N GLN A 213 -9.42 -39.21 51.45
CA GLN A 213 -8.05 -39.63 51.08
C GLN A 213 -7.69 -39.26 49.62
N THR A 214 -6.65 -38.51 49.23
CA THR A 214 -5.30 -38.25 49.79
C THR A 214 -4.59 -37.20 48.92
N GLN A 215 -3.81 -36.29 49.54
CA GLN A 215 -2.61 -35.63 48.97
C GLN A 215 -1.35 -36.42 49.42
N PRO A 216 -0.22 -36.39 48.69
CA PRO A 216 0.84 -35.35 48.86
C PRO A 216 1.53 -34.94 47.53
N GLN A 217 1.88 -33.67 47.27
CA GLN A 217 3.09 -32.91 47.65
C GLN A 217 4.45 -33.44 47.13
N GLN A 218 5.09 -32.68 46.21
CA GLN A 218 6.49 -32.15 46.23
C GLN A 218 7.03 -31.93 44.80
N SER A 219 7.23 -30.69 44.36
CA SER A 219 8.45 -29.86 44.51
C SER A 219 9.56 -30.21 43.52
N GLN A 220 9.82 -29.36 42.51
CA GLN A 220 11.16 -28.78 42.36
C GLN A 220 11.24 -27.61 41.38
N MET A 221 11.92 -26.60 41.90
CA MET A 221 12.37 -25.34 41.37
C MET A 221 13.47 -25.58 40.31
N GLY A 222 13.46 -24.83 39.22
CA GLY A 222 14.51 -24.88 38.20
C GLY A 222 14.41 -23.70 37.27
N GLY A 223 15.07 -22.60 37.64
CA GLY A 223 15.16 -21.41 36.81
C GLY A 223 15.82 -21.71 35.47
N GLN A 224 15.24 -21.18 34.40
CA GLN A 224 15.96 -20.94 33.16
C GLN A 224 15.65 -19.53 32.70
N MET A 225 16.60 -18.65 33.04
CA MET A 225 16.86 -17.38 32.38
C MET A 225 17.11 -17.67 30.90
N GLY A 226 16.03 -17.62 30.10
CA GLY A 226 16.14 -17.46 28.65
C GLY A 226 16.47 -16.00 28.36
N GLN A 227 17.77 -15.70 28.22
CA GLN A 227 18.24 -14.49 27.56
C GLN A 227 17.80 -14.54 26.10
N GLY A 228 16.61 -14.02 25.84
CA GLY A 228 16.14 -13.58 24.54
C GLY A 228 15.41 -12.28 24.81
N GLY A 229 16.16 -11.22 25.07
CA GLY A 229 15.62 -9.91 25.38
C GLY A 229 14.73 -9.45 24.23
N ASP A 230 13.43 -9.64 24.40
CA ASP A 230 12.39 -8.94 23.66
C ASP A 230 12.64 -7.45 23.85
N LEU A 231 13.40 -6.87 22.93
CA LEU A 231 13.68 -5.44 22.89
C LEU A 231 12.35 -4.67 22.90
N LEU A 232 11.30 -5.17 22.24
CA LEU A 232 9.95 -4.60 22.29
C LEU A 232 9.28 -4.69 23.68
N GLY A 233 9.40 -5.83 24.36
CA GLY A 233 8.82 -6.02 25.71
C GLY A 233 9.58 -5.30 26.83
N THR A 234 10.83 -4.92 26.56
CA THR A 234 11.65 -4.09 27.44
C THR A 234 11.38 -2.61 27.18
N LEU A 235 11.22 -2.22 25.90
CA LEU A 235 10.87 -0.85 25.48
C LEU A 235 9.50 -0.41 26.01
N ASN A 236 8.49 -1.29 25.96
CA ASN A 236 7.15 -0.98 26.47
C ASN A 236 7.18 -0.69 27.98
N ARG A 237 7.98 -1.42 28.76
CA ARG A 237 8.13 -1.21 30.21
C ARG A 237 9.03 -0.03 30.60
N THR A 238 9.91 0.43 29.70
CA THR A 238 10.72 1.63 29.95
C THR A 238 10.01 2.92 29.57
N LEU A 239 8.95 2.85 28.75
CA LEU A 239 8.15 3.99 28.32
C LEU A 239 6.85 4.16 29.11
N ASP A 240 6.29 3.04 29.62
CA ASP A 240 5.14 2.99 30.52
C ASP A 240 5.61 3.19 31.97
N ARG A 241 5.53 4.43 32.47
CA ARG A 241 6.12 4.81 33.77
C ARG A 241 5.17 4.59 34.93
N ASP A 242 3.86 4.60 34.69
CA ASP A 242 2.83 4.44 35.72
C ASP A 242 2.09 3.08 35.65
N GLY A 243 2.32 2.28 34.61
CA GLY A 243 1.90 0.89 34.51
C GLY A 243 0.47 0.70 34.01
N ASP A 244 -0.07 1.67 33.27
CA ASP A 244 -1.44 1.65 32.76
C ASP A 244 -1.57 1.03 31.35
N GLY A 245 -0.44 0.80 30.67
CA GLY A 245 -0.38 0.22 29.33
C GLY A 245 -0.49 1.22 28.17
N ASN A 246 -0.53 2.54 28.42
CA ASN A 246 -0.68 3.60 27.43
C ASN A 246 0.57 4.51 27.34
N ALA A 247 1.58 4.07 26.59
CA ALA A 247 2.81 4.84 26.38
C ALA A 247 2.61 6.23 25.70
N LEU A 248 1.41 6.52 25.17
CA LEU A 248 1.08 7.82 24.57
C LEU A 248 0.79 8.90 25.62
N ASP A 249 0.25 8.53 26.78
CA ASP A 249 -0.08 9.50 27.84
C ASP A 249 1.21 9.96 28.56
N ASP A 250 2.13 9.01 28.81
CA ASP A 250 3.45 9.28 29.37
C ASP A 250 4.33 10.17 28.47
N LEU A 251 4.20 10.03 27.14
CA LEU A 251 4.92 10.87 26.17
C LEU A 251 4.41 12.32 26.18
N ILE A 252 3.12 12.52 26.42
CA ILE A 252 2.49 13.83 26.57
C ILE A 252 2.92 14.47 27.90
N GLY A 253 3.05 13.67 28.97
CA GLY A 253 3.60 14.10 30.26
C GLY A 253 5.06 14.57 30.19
N MET A 254 5.85 14.04 29.26
CA MET A 254 7.28 14.36 29.11
C MET A 254 7.55 15.71 28.42
N PHE A 255 6.65 16.18 27.55
CA PHE A 255 6.78 17.46 26.82
C PHE A 255 5.95 18.60 27.44
N GLY A 256 4.96 18.28 28.27
CA GLY A 256 4.14 19.22 29.04
C GLY A 256 4.79 19.66 30.35
N GLY A 257 6.01 20.21 30.29
CA GLY A 257 6.67 20.77 31.46
C GLY A 257 5.92 21.98 32.05
N ARG A 258 5.29 21.77 33.21
CA ARG A 258 4.91 22.76 34.25
C ARG A 258 4.03 23.94 33.84
N ARG A 259 2.84 24.01 34.44
CA ARG A 259 2.58 24.97 35.53
C ARG A 259 1.83 24.28 36.66
#